data_AF-A0A2X3KH82-F1
#
_entry.id   AF-A0A2X3KH82-F1
#
_cell.length_a   1.000
_cell.length_b   1.000
_cell.length_c   1.000
_cell.angle_alpha   90.00
_cell.angle_beta   90.00
_cell.angle_gamma   90.00
#
_symmetry.space_group_name_H-M   'P 1'
#
loop_
_entity.id
_entity.type
_entity.pdbx_description
1 polymer ?
#
loop_
_entity_poly.entity_id
_entity_poly.type
_entity_poly.pdbx_seq_one_letter_code
_entity_poly.pdbx_strand_id
1 'polypeptide(L)'
;MIIIMKYLMEEIVFPKTDKDATFMHMKEDHMKNGQLKPGYNIQIGVEGEYIVGVDVSSERSDQLTLILFLDKLKSNLSTQYKSVTADAGYESEENYLYLENNNYEAYIKPQNYEKSKTKKFKKNIGNKENMTYLKDEDCYICANSQRLTVKSVTTKKSKSGYKSKITIYESESCEGCKYKSSCTKAKETKKLLHLKNLHI
;
A
#
# COMPACT_ATOMS: atom_id res chain seq x y z
N MET A 1 11.11 -16.11 12.07
CA MET A 1 10.08 -15.23 11.43
C MET A 1 10.35 -13.84 11.96
N ILE A 2 10.43 -12.82 11.11
CA ILE A 2 10.69 -11.46 11.56
C ILE A 2 9.42 -10.61 11.49
N ILE A 3 9.17 -9.83 12.55
CA ILE A 3 8.11 -8.84 12.63
C ILE A 3 8.74 -7.46 12.44
N ILE A 4 8.22 -6.69 11.49
CA ILE A 4 8.64 -5.31 11.25
C ILE A 4 7.68 -4.37 11.96
N MET A 5 8.23 -3.56 12.86
CA MET A 5 7.49 -2.55 13.60
C MET A 5 7.98 -1.16 13.23
N LYS A 6 7.03 -0.22 13.16
CA LYS A 6 7.30 1.20 13.01
C LYS A 6 7.21 1.92 14.35
N TYR A 7 8.22 2.73 14.63
CA TYR A 7 8.17 3.76 15.66
C TYR A 7 8.44 5.13 15.04
N LEU A 8 7.66 6.15 15.42
CA LEU A 8 7.94 7.53 15.05
C LEU A 8 8.59 8.19 16.25
N MET A 9 9.84 8.61 16.09
CA MET A 9 10.54 9.33 17.14
C MET A 9 10.21 10.82 17.04
N GLU A 10 9.58 11.33 18.09
CA GLU A 10 9.40 12.76 18.31
C GLU A 10 10.53 13.26 19.23
N GLU A 11 11.27 14.29 18.79
CA GLU A 11 12.12 15.04 19.70
C GLU A 11 11.38 16.29 20.19
N ILE A 12 11.36 16.46 21.51
CA ILE A 12 10.73 17.62 22.18
C ILE A 12 11.48 18.93 21.83
N VAL A 13 12.77 18.84 21.45
CA VAL A 13 13.60 19.98 21.05
C VAL A 13 14.29 19.66 19.74
N PHE A 14 13.74 20.17 18.64
CA PHE A 14 14.31 19.97 17.31
C PHE A 14 15.28 21.11 16.95
N PRO A 15 16.58 20.83 16.70
CA PRO A 15 17.47 21.87 16.18
C PRO A 15 17.00 22.22 14.76
N LYS A 16 16.61 23.48 14.53
CA LYS A 16 16.15 23.99 13.21
C LYS A 16 17.16 23.77 12.07
N THR A 17 18.38 23.36 12.41
CA THR A 17 19.50 23.13 11.51
C THR A 17 19.65 21.68 11.07
N ASP A 18 18.97 20.72 11.71
CA ASP A 18 19.01 19.32 11.27
C ASP A 18 18.17 19.18 10.00
N LYS A 19 18.86 18.90 8.90
CA LYS A 19 18.29 18.81 7.54
C LYS A 19 17.72 17.42 7.26
N ASP A 20 18.04 16.43 8.08
CA ASP A 20 17.69 15.03 7.83
C ASP A 20 16.33 14.68 8.43
N ALA A 21 15.83 15.42 9.42
CA ALA A 21 14.46 15.20 9.88
C ALA A 21 13.43 15.69 8.90
N THR A 22 12.30 14.97 8.89
CA THR A 22 11.20 15.26 7.99
C THR A 22 9.90 15.48 8.74
N PHE A 23 9.10 16.44 8.28
CA PHE A 23 7.77 16.73 8.84
C PHE A 23 6.79 15.57 8.60
N MET A 24 6.36 14.94 9.69
CA MET A 24 5.52 13.73 9.70
C MET A 24 4.29 13.91 10.60
N HIS A 25 3.23 13.16 10.30
CA HIS A 25 2.10 13.00 11.21
C HIS A 25 2.51 12.05 12.33
N MET A 26 2.58 12.57 13.54
CA MET A 26 2.88 11.76 14.72
C MET A 26 1.64 10.96 15.16
N LYS A 27 1.87 9.86 15.87
CA LYS A 27 0.78 9.05 16.46
C LYS A 27 0.02 9.84 17.53
N GLU A 28 0.74 10.64 18.30
CA GLU A 28 0.17 11.50 19.34
C GLU A 28 -0.06 12.91 18.78
N ASP A 29 -1.30 13.16 18.33
CA ASP A 29 -1.78 14.50 17.99
C ASP A 29 -2.69 15.00 19.10
N HIS A 30 -2.10 15.42 20.23
CA HIS A 30 -2.84 15.93 21.38
C HIS A 30 -3.76 17.11 21.02
N MET A 31 -3.35 17.92 20.04
CA MET A 31 -4.10 19.10 19.60
C MET A 31 -5.15 18.79 18.53
N LYS A 32 -5.15 17.56 17.96
CA LYS A 32 -6.02 17.09 16.87
C LYS A 32 -6.09 18.06 15.68
N ASN A 33 -5.04 18.86 15.49
CA ASN A 33 -4.97 19.88 14.45
C ASN A 33 -4.27 19.35 13.20
N GLY A 34 -3.82 18.09 13.20
CA GLY A 34 -3.11 17.48 12.09
C GLY A 34 -1.74 18.10 11.85
N GLN A 35 -1.15 18.77 12.83
CA GLN A 35 0.13 19.44 12.68
C GLN A 35 1.24 18.40 12.44
N LEU A 36 2.02 18.63 11.39
CA LEU A 36 3.22 17.85 11.14
C LEU A 36 4.32 18.28 12.09
N LYS A 37 5.02 17.32 12.67
CA LYS A 37 6.20 17.56 13.50
C LYS A 37 7.44 16.98 12.83
N PRO A 38 8.59 17.64 12.93
CA PRO A 38 9.84 17.05 12.45
C PRO A 38 10.15 15.80 13.28
N GLY A 39 10.68 14.78 12.62
CA GLY A 39 11.14 13.58 13.30
C GLY A 39 11.74 12.57 12.34
N TYR A 40 11.90 11.35 12.85
CA TYR A 40 12.46 10.22 12.12
C TYR A 40 11.53 9.02 12.17
N ASN A 41 11.56 8.25 11.09
CA ASN A 41 10.86 6.99 10.96
C ASN A 41 11.81 5.85 11.37
N ILE A 42 11.58 5.26 12.54
CA ILE A 42 12.39 4.18 13.08
C ILE A 42 11.74 2.85 12.72
N GLN A 43 12.54 1.99 12.09
CA GLN A 43 12.19 0.62 11.74
C GLN A 43 12.83 -0.31 12.77
N ILE A 44 12.04 -1.23 13.32
CA ILE A 44 12.49 -2.20 14.32
C ILE A 44 12.12 -3.60 13.82
N GLY A 45 13.13 -4.46 13.73
CA GLY A 45 12.97 -5.87 13.41
C GLY A 45 12.96 -6.67 14.70
N VAL A 46 11.92 -7.48 14.91
CA VAL A 46 11.76 -8.31 16.11
C VAL A 46 11.63 -9.77 15.70
N GLU A 47 12.39 -10.65 16.36
CA GLU A 47 12.22 -12.10 16.29
C GLU A 47 12.20 -12.68 17.69
N GLY A 48 11.21 -13.53 18.00
CA GLY A 48 11.17 -14.27 19.26
C GLY A 48 11.28 -13.38 20.50
N GLU A 49 10.63 -12.21 20.47
CA GLU A 49 10.66 -11.16 21.52
C GLU A 49 11.98 -10.37 21.63
N TYR A 50 12.97 -10.65 20.78
CA TYR A 50 14.24 -9.91 20.73
C TYR A 50 14.27 -8.93 19.56
N ILE A 51 14.84 -7.75 19.81
CA ILE A 51 15.17 -6.79 18.75
C ILE A 51 16.42 -7.28 18.03
N VAL A 52 16.27 -7.59 16.74
CA VAL A 52 17.34 -8.12 15.88
C VAL A 52 17.92 -7.07 14.94
N GLY A 53 17.27 -5.92 14.82
CA GLY A 53 17.84 -4.75 14.17
C GLY A 53 16.97 -3.52 14.29
N VAL A 54 17.61 -2.37 14.12
CA VAL A 54 17.01 -1.05 14.17
C VAL A 54 17.57 -0.22 13.03
N ASP A 55 16.71 0.53 12.36
CA ASP A 55 17.13 1.51 11.35
C ASP A 55 16.37 2.81 11.52
N VAL A 56 17.06 3.92 11.25
CA VAL A 56 16.51 5.27 11.35
C VAL A 56 16.46 5.85 9.95
N SER A 57 15.27 6.27 9.53
CA SER A 57 15.03 6.82 8.20
C SER A 57 14.37 8.19 8.26
N SER A 58 14.83 9.09 7.41
CA SER A 58 14.15 10.35 7.09
C SER A 58 12.91 10.13 6.21
N GLU A 59 12.70 8.92 5.69
CA GLU A 59 11.57 8.64 4.82
C GLU A 59 10.26 8.53 5.60
N ARG A 60 9.26 9.30 5.15
CA ARG A 60 7.95 9.39 5.80
C ARG A 60 7.08 8.16 5.54
N SER A 61 7.27 7.54 4.38
CA SER A 61 6.46 6.41 3.93
C SER A 61 7.09 5.08 4.33
N ASP A 62 6.34 4.27 5.08
CA ASP A 62 6.78 2.94 5.53
C ASP A 62 7.07 2.02 4.35
N GLN A 63 6.26 2.11 3.29
CA GLN A 63 6.45 1.37 2.04
C GLN A 63 7.88 1.46 1.51
N LEU A 64 8.51 2.64 1.61
CA LEU A 64 9.83 2.90 1.01
C LEU A 64 10.99 2.52 1.93
N THR A 65 10.71 2.17 3.19
CA THR A 65 11.73 1.80 4.18
C THR A 65 11.96 0.30 4.28
N LEU A 66 10.97 -0.53 3.90
CA LEU A 66 11.04 -1.99 4.11
C LEU A 66 12.25 -2.63 3.45
N ILE A 67 12.43 -2.39 2.15
CA ILE A 67 13.48 -3.01 1.35
C ILE A 67 14.86 -2.62 1.90
N LEU A 68 15.06 -1.33 2.13
CA LEU A 68 16.31 -0.80 2.73
C LEU A 68 16.58 -1.42 4.10
N PHE A 69 15.53 -1.61 4.92
CA PHE A 69 15.67 -2.22 6.23
C PHE A 69 16.06 -3.71 6.15
N LEU A 70 15.41 -4.46 5.27
CA LEU A 70 15.71 -5.88 5.06
C LEU A 70 17.10 -6.09 4.46
N ASP A 71 17.55 -5.24 3.55
CA ASP A 71 18.90 -5.28 3.00
C ASP A 71 19.96 -5.02 4.10
N LYS A 72 19.74 -4.03 4.97
CA LYS A 72 20.61 -3.74 6.12
C LYS A 72 20.63 -4.88 7.13
N LEU A 73 19.48 -5.49 7.42
CA LEU A 73 19.40 -6.67 8.28
C LEU A 73 20.19 -7.83 7.68
N LYS A 74 20.02 -8.09 6.38
CA LYS A 74 20.72 -9.16 5.67
C LYS A 74 22.23 -8.94 5.60
N SER A 75 22.69 -7.69 5.52
CA SER A 75 24.14 -7.40 5.54
C SER A 75 24.76 -7.60 6.92
N ASN A 76 23.98 -7.39 7.99
CA ASN A 76 24.47 -7.44 9.37
C ASN A 76 24.29 -8.82 10.01
N LEU A 77 23.42 -9.67 9.47
CA LEU A 77 23.11 -10.99 10.01
C LEU A 77 23.62 -12.09 9.08
N SER A 78 24.16 -13.16 9.68
CA SER A 78 24.61 -14.35 8.95
C SER A 78 23.47 -15.24 8.46
N THR A 79 22.22 -14.96 8.88
CA THR A 79 21.05 -15.79 8.62
C THR A 79 19.93 -14.96 8.01
N GLN A 80 19.30 -15.49 6.97
CA GLN A 80 18.11 -14.90 6.35
C GLN A 80 16.84 -15.45 7.00
N TYR A 81 15.90 -14.56 7.34
CA TYR A 81 14.58 -14.95 7.83
C TYR A 81 13.73 -15.58 6.72
N LYS A 82 12.93 -16.59 7.06
CA LYS A 82 12.03 -17.24 6.09
C LYS A 82 10.77 -16.43 5.77
N SER A 83 10.27 -15.69 6.75
CA SER A 83 9.00 -14.97 6.65
C SER A 83 9.10 -13.58 7.27
N VAL A 84 8.41 -12.62 6.65
CA VAL A 84 8.35 -11.21 7.04
C VAL A 84 6.89 -10.85 7.32
N THR A 85 6.62 -10.40 8.55
CA THR A 85 5.32 -9.89 8.96
C THR A 85 5.39 -8.38 9.14
N ALA A 86 4.48 -7.64 8.52
CA ALA A 86 4.44 -6.18 8.63
C ALA A 86 3.01 -5.63 8.60
N ASP A 87 2.84 -4.40 9.07
CA ASP A 87 1.55 -3.72 9.02
C ASP A 87 1.16 -3.28 7.60
N ALA A 88 -0.05 -2.73 7.46
CA ALA A 88 -0.57 -2.34 6.16
C ALA A 88 0.13 -1.12 5.53
N GLY A 89 0.88 -0.35 6.31
CA GLY A 89 1.69 0.76 5.83
C GLY A 89 2.82 0.30 4.90
N TYR A 90 3.25 -0.96 5.00
CA TYR A 90 4.29 -1.54 4.15
C TYR A 90 3.77 -2.18 2.86
N GLU A 91 2.45 -2.25 2.67
CA GLU A 91 1.83 -2.87 1.49
C GLU A 91 2.17 -2.08 0.23
N SER A 92 2.89 -2.70 -0.71
CA SER A 92 3.14 -2.15 -2.05
C SER A 92 3.56 -3.25 -3.02
N GLU A 93 3.27 -3.07 -4.33
CA GLU A 93 3.71 -4.00 -5.39
C GLU A 93 5.23 -4.25 -5.34
N GLU A 94 6.00 -3.18 -5.17
CA GLU A 94 7.46 -3.21 -5.10
C GLU A 94 7.94 -4.07 -3.94
N ASN A 95 7.32 -3.92 -2.76
CA ASN A 95 7.67 -4.69 -1.58
C ASN A 95 7.32 -6.17 -1.74
N TYR A 96 6.14 -6.50 -2.27
CA TYR A 96 5.78 -7.90 -2.49
C TYR A 96 6.71 -8.58 -3.48
N LEU A 97 7.02 -7.94 -4.60
CA LEU A 97 7.96 -8.49 -5.59
C LEU A 97 9.37 -8.64 -5.02
N TYR A 98 9.83 -7.67 -4.22
CA TYR A 98 11.12 -7.81 -3.54
C TYR A 98 11.13 -9.01 -2.59
N LEU A 99 10.07 -9.19 -1.79
CA LEU A 99 9.95 -10.30 -0.86
C LEU A 99 9.92 -11.66 -1.59
N GLU A 100 9.08 -11.77 -2.63
CA GLU A 100 8.98 -12.96 -3.49
C GLU A 100 10.32 -13.30 -4.14
N ASN A 101 10.98 -12.32 -4.79
CA ASN A 101 12.26 -12.53 -5.47
C ASN A 101 13.40 -12.93 -4.52
N ASN A 102 13.28 -12.58 -3.23
CA ASN A 102 14.24 -12.97 -2.20
C ASN A 102 13.80 -14.21 -1.40
N ASN A 103 12.73 -14.90 -1.81
CA ASN A 103 12.20 -16.10 -1.16
C ASN A 103 11.74 -15.86 0.29
N TYR A 104 11.23 -14.67 0.58
CA TYR A 104 10.52 -14.38 1.82
C TYR A 104 9.03 -14.72 1.69
N GLU A 105 8.49 -15.39 2.69
CA GLU A 105 7.05 -15.52 2.84
C GLU A 105 6.47 -14.23 3.45
N ALA A 106 5.61 -13.54 2.71
CA ALA A 106 5.13 -12.21 3.06
C ALA A 106 3.77 -12.24 3.78
N TYR A 107 3.73 -11.69 4.99
CA TYR A 107 2.53 -11.52 5.81
C TYR A 107 2.27 -10.03 6.04
N ILE A 108 1.82 -9.34 4.99
CA ILE A 108 1.52 -7.91 5.02
C ILE A 108 0.01 -7.71 4.92
N LYS A 109 -0.56 -6.94 5.85
CA LYS A 109 -1.99 -6.66 5.86
C LYS A 109 -2.37 -5.74 4.68
N PRO A 110 -3.44 -6.00 3.92
CA PRO A 110 -3.89 -5.07 2.88
C PRO A 110 -4.30 -3.72 3.46
N GLN A 111 -3.97 -2.60 2.78
CA GLN A 111 -4.36 -1.24 3.23
C GLN A 111 -5.86 -1.04 3.37
N ASN A 112 -6.64 -1.70 2.52
CA ASN A 112 -8.09 -1.64 2.55
C ASN A 112 -8.72 -2.59 3.57
N TYR A 113 -7.96 -3.39 4.32
CA TYR A 113 -8.50 -4.49 5.14
C TYR A 113 -9.52 -4.06 6.20
N GLU A 114 -9.27 -2.99 6.96
CA GLU A 114 -10.27 -2.52 7.94
C GLU A 114 -11.49 -1.89 7.23
N LYS A 115 -11.26 -1.19 6.11
CA LYS A 115 -12.34 -0.60 5.32
C LYS A 115 -13.22 -1.68 4.69
N SER A 116 -12.63 -2.79 4.22
CA SER A 116 -13.33 -3.87 3.53
C SER A 116 -14.29 -4.65 4.44
N LYS A 117 -14.06 -4.63 5.76
CA LYS A 117 -14.98 -5.19 6.75
C LYS A 117 -16.28 -4.40 6.89
N THR A 118 -16.29 -3.10 6.57
CA THR A 118 -17.46 -2.23 6.79
C THR A 118 -18.62 -2.58 5.84
N LYS A 119 -19.86 -2.46 6.33
CA LYS A 119 -21.08 -2.65 5.51
C LYS A 119 -21.11 -1.71 4.30
N LYS A 120 -20.63 -0.48 4.48
CA LYS A 120 -20.56 0.53 3.42
C LYS A 120 -19.64 0.09 2.29
N PHE A 121 -18.47 -0.46 2.59
CA PHE A 121 -17.55 -0.95 1.56
C PHE A 121 -18.13 -2.15 0.82
N LYS A 122 -18.68 -3.14 1.54
CA LYS A 122 -19.26 -4.36 0.94
C LYS A 122 -20.47 -4.08 0.05
N LYS A 123 -21.29 -3.06 0.38
CA LYS A 123 -22.45 -2.66 -0.43
C LYS A 123 -22.11 -1.71 -1.58
N ASN A 124 -20.88 -1.19 -1.64
CA ASN A 124 -20.51 -0.24 -2.66
C ASN A 124 -20.23 -0.98 -3.99
N ILE A 125 -21.23 -1.02 -4.87
CA ILE A 125 -21.12 -1.56 -6.23
C ILE A 125 -20.06 -0.84 -7.09
N GLY A 126 -19.58 0.31 -6.62
CA GLY A 126 -18.50 1.06 -7.22
C GLY A 126 -17.13 0.42 -7.06
N ASN A 127 -16.93 -0.40 -6.03
CA ASN A 127 -15.63 -1.00 -5.71
C ASN A 127 -15.33 -2.17 -6.65
N LYS A 128 -14.08 -2.28 -7.12
CA LYS A 128 -13.62 -3.40 -7.97
C LYS A 128 -13.79 -4.75 -7.27
N GLU A 129 -13.61 -4.76 -5.95
CA GLU A 129 -13.68 -5.96 -5.10
C GLU A 129 -15.10 -6.52 -4.99
N ASN A 130 -16.11 -5.71 -5.32
CA ASN A 130 -17.51 -6.13 -5.35
C ASN A 130 -18.02 -6.40 -6.78
N MET A 131 -17.11 -6.49 -7.76
CA MET A 131 -17.41 -6.85 -9.14
C MET A 131 -16.96 -8.28 -9.44
N THR A 132 -17.61 -8.93 -10.40
CA THR A 132 -17.19 -10.24 -10.85
C THR A 132 -16.06 -10.09 -11.86
N TYR A 133 -14.87 -10.62 -11.56
CA TYR A 133 -13.77 -10.66 -12.52
C TYR A 133 -13.78 -11.99 -13.28
N LEU A 134 -13.85 -11.92 -14.61
CA LEU A 134 -13.74 -13.08 -15.49
C LEU A 134 -12.28 -13.21 -15.94
N LYS A 135 -11.58 -14.20 -15.39
CA LYS A 135 -10.14 -14.41 -15.62
C LYS A 135 -9.82 -14.76 -17.08
N ASP A 136 -10.66 -15.59 -17.72
CA ASP A 136 -10.43 -16.06 -19.09
C ASP A 136 -10.55 -14.93 -20.13
N GLU A 137 -11.42 -13.96 -19.86
CA GLU A 137 -11.70 -12.84 -20.75
C GLU A 137 -10.99 -11.54 -20.32
N ASP A 138 -10.26 -11.57 -19.21
CA ASP A 138 -9.65 -10.40 -18.56
C ASP A 138 -10.60 -9.19 -18.52
N CYS A 139 -11.78 -9.37 -17.91
CA CYS A 139 -12.78 -8.32 -17.82
C CYS A 139 -13.53 -8.33 -16.48
N TYR A 140 -14.08 -7.17 -16.11
CA TYR A 140 -14.94 -7.04 -14.93
C TYR A 140 -16.40 -6.91 -15.35
N ILE A 141 -17.30 -7.57 -14.64
CA ILE A 141 -18.74 -7.38 -14.76
C ILE A 141 -19.19 -6.47 -13.62
N CYS A 142 -19.75 -5.30 -13.96
CA CYS A 142 -20.32 -4.39 -12.97
C CYS A 142 -21.73 -4.83 -12.54
N ALA A 143 -22.28 -4.14 -11.52
CA ALA A 143 -23.63 -4.40 -11.02
C ALA A 143 -24.77 -4.18 -12.04
N ASN A 144 -24.52 -3.48 -13.14
CA ASN A 144 -25.47 -3.34 -14.26
C ASN A 144 -25.28 -4.43 -15.34
N SER A 145 -24.54 -5.50 -15.03
CA SER A 145 -24.17 -6.58 -15.96
C SER A 145 -23.39 -6.13 -17.21
N GLN A 146 -22.84 -4.91 -17.21
CA GLN A 146 -21.98 -4.43 -18.28
C GLN A 146 -20.54 -4.86 -18.05
N ARG A 147 -19.86 -5.18 -19.15
CA ARG A 147 -18.46 -5.58 -19.19
C ARG A 147 -17.56 -4.35 -19.18
N LEU A 148 -16.51 -4.42 -18.38
CA LEU A 148 -15.39 -3.49 -18.38
C LEU A 148 -14.19 -4.23 -18.94
N THR A 149 -13.80 -3.88 -20.16
CA THR A 149 -12.69 -4.49 -20.89
C THR A 149 -11.45 -3.61 -20.79
N VAL A 150 -10.29 -4.17 -21.12
CA VAL A 150 -9.02 -3.43 -21.12
C VAL A 150 -9.07 -2.33 -22.18
N LYS A 151 -8.99 -1.07 -21.74
CA LYS A 151 -8.87 0.09 -22.62
C LYS A 151 -7.41 0.39 -22.95
N SER A 152 -6.55 0.39 -21.94
CA SER A 152 -5.14 0.69 -22.09
C SER A 152 -4.33 0.25 -20.89
N VAL A 153 -3.01 0.17 -21.06
CA VAL A 153 -2.05 -0.06 -19.97
C VAL A 153 -1.16 1.18 -19.88
N THR A 154 -1.04 1.73 -18.68
CA THR A 154 -0.16 2.86 -18.40
C THR A 154 0.93 2.45 -17.41
N THR A 155 2.05 3.18 -17.42
CA THR A 155 3.14 2.95 -16.46
C THR A 155 3.17 4.09 -15.46
N LYS A 156 3.17 3.76 -14.17
CA LYS A 156 3.33 4.73 -13.08
C LYS A 156 4.68 4.53 -12.43
N LYS A 157 5.40 5.63 -12.22
CA LYS A 157 6.65 5.65 -11.44
C LYS A 157 6.34 6.00 -9.98
N SER A 158 6.81 5.18 -9.03
CA SER A 158 6.75 5.47 -7.60
C SER A 158 7.84 6.48 -7.19
N LYS A 159 7.86 6.87 -5.92
CA LYS A 159 8.89 7.76 -5.36
C LYS A 159 10.28 7.08 -5.29
N SER A 160 10.35 5.76 -5.02
CA SER A 160 11.58 4.96 -5.14
C SER A 160 12.09 4.86 -6.58
N GLY A 161 11.22 5.15 -7.56
CA GLY A 161 11.53 5.05 -8.97
C GLY A 161 11.09 3.74 -9.63
N TYR A 162 10.49 2.83 -8.85
CA TYR A 162 9.86 1.61 -9.34
C TYR A 162 8.74 1.92 -10.34
N LYS A 163 8.62 1.09 -11.38
CA LYS A 163 7.67 1.26 -12.48
C LYS A 163 6.60 0.17 -12.43
N SER A 164 5.40 0.56 -12.04
CA SER A 164 4.21 -0.30 -12.02
C SER A 164 3.43 -0.21 -13.33
N LYS A 165 2.98 -1.35 -13.86
CA LYS A 165 2.01 -1.38 -14.97
C LYS A 165 0.58 -1.37 -14.41
N ILE A 166 -0.17 -0.33 -14.76
CA ILE A 166 -1.57 -0.17 -14.36
C ILE A 166 -2.44 -0.42 -15.57
N THR A 167 -3.31 -1.43 -15.48
CA THR A 167 -4.32 -1.71 -16.50
C THR A 167 -5.55 -0.86 -16.22
N ILE A 168 -6.02 -0.14 -17.25
CA ILE A 168 -7.23 0.67 -17.22
C ILE A 168 -8.34 -0.15 -17.88
N TYR A 169 -9.37 -0.46 -17.12
CA TYR A 169 -10.59 -1.09 -17.62
C TYR A 169 -11.68 -0.04 -17.79
N GLU A 170 -12.45 -0.11 -18.87
CA GLU A 170 -13.53 0.83 -19.14
C GLU A 170 -14.80 0.10 -19.58
N SER A 171 -15.94 0.59 -19.12
CA SER A 171 -17.26 0.15 -19.56
C SER A 171 -17.57 0.71 -20.95
N GLU A 172 -18.17 -0.10 -21.83
CA GLU A 172 -18.55 0.31 -23.19
C GLU A 172 -19.50 1.51 -23.20
N SER A 173 -20.54 1.48 -22.37
CA SER A 173 -21.43 2.62 -22.15
C SER A 173 -21.99 2.59 -20.73
N CYS A 174 -22.25 3.75 -20.14
CA CYS A 174 -23.01 3.89 -18.89
C CYS A 174 -24.23 4.80 -19.06
N GLU A 175 -24.67 4.99 -20.32
CA GLU A 175 -25.82 5.82 -20.65
C GLU A 175 -27.12 5.19 -20.11
N GLY A 176 -27.98 6.00 -19.47
CA GLY A 176 -29.21 5.51 -18.85
C GLY A 176 -29.02 4.57 -17.64
N CYS A 177 -27.80 4.37 -17.15
CA CYS A 177 -27.55 3.43 -16.06
C CYS A 177 -28.13 3.93 -14.73
N LYS A 178 -29.13 3.20 -14.20
CA LYS A 178 -29.79 3.49 -12.91
C LYS A 178 -28.83 3.49 -11.72
N TYR A 179 -27.72 2.78 -11.84
CA TYR A 179 -26.69 2.65 -10.81
C TYR A 179 -25.58 3.69 -10.91
N LYS A 180 -25.61 4.61 -11.88
CA LYS A 180 -24.49 5.52 -12.16
C LYS A 180 -24.08 6.33 -10.92
N SER A 181 -25.05 6.91 -10.20
CA SER A 181 -24.82 7.75 -9.01
C SER A 181 -24.16 7.00 -7.84
N SER A 182 -24.43 5.71 -7.68
CA SER A 182 -23.86 4.86 -6.64
C SER A 182 -22.62 4.08 -7.09
N CYS A 183 -22.34 4.03 -8.40
CA CYS A 183 -21.27 3.21 -8.99
C CYS A 183 -20.01 4.00 -9.37
N THR A 184 -20.14 5.23 -9.90
CA THR A 184 -18.99 6.04 -10.32
C THR A 184 -19.30 7.53 -10.26
N LYS A 185 -18.28 8.35 -9.97
CA LYS A 185 -18.36 9.82 -10.07
C LYS A 185 -17.94 10.34 -11.46
N ALA A 186 -17.51 9.46 -12.36
CA ALA A 186 -17.11 9.85 -13.71
C ALA A 186 -18.30 10.36 -14.53
N LYS A 187 -18.06 11.40 -15.34
CA LYS A 187 -19.10 12.03 -16.18
C LYS A 187 -19.62 11.09 -17.27
N GLU A 188 -18.73 10.33 -17.90
CA GLU A 188 -19.03 9.46 -19.04
C GLU A 188 -19.27 8.02 -18.58
N THR A 189 -18.24 7.17 -18.68
CA THR A 189 -18.25 5.74 -18.38
C THR A 189 -17.42 5.43 -17.14
N LYS A 190 -17.66 4.23 -16.58
CA LYS A 190 -16.87 3.75 -15.46
C LYS A 190 -15.48 3.33 -15.93
N LYS A 191 -14.46 3.85 -15.24
CA LYS A 191 -13.06 3.44 -15.38
C LYS A 191 -12.58 2.77 -14.09
N LEU A 192 -11.83 1.70 -14.22
CA LEU A 192 -11.14 1.02 -13.12
C LEU A 192 -9.65 0.95 -13.39
N LEU A 193 -8.86 1.16 -12.35
CA LEU A 193 -7.41 1.02 -12.37
C LEU A 193 -7.05 -0.25 -11.59
N HIS A 194 -6.28 -1.15 -12.19
CA HIS A 194 -5.86 -2.39 -11.54
C HIS A 194 -4.38 -2.68 -11.83
N LEU A 195 -3.65 -3.04 -10.77
CA LEU A 195 -2.27 -3.48 -10.81
C LEU A 195 -2.28 -5.01 -10.85
N LYS A 196 -1.97 -5.61 -12.01
CA LYS A 196 -2.12 -7.05 -12.21
C LYS A 196 -1.15 -7.90 -11.39
N ASN A 197 0.03 -7.38 -11.06
CA ASN A 197 1.04 -8.16 -10.35
C ASN A 197 0.77 -8.31 -8.84
N LEU A 198 -0.23 -7.58 -8.30
CA LEU A 198 -0.74 -7.79 -6.95
C LEU A 198 -1.90 -8.79 -7.02
N HIS A 199 -1.58 -10.06 -7.25
CA HIS A 199 -2.54 -11.14 -7.00
C HIS A 199 -2.46 -11.50 -5.50
N ILE A 200 -3.19 -10.73 -4.69
CA ILE A 200 -3.49 -11.07 -3.28
C ILE A 200 -4.96 -11.46 -3.19
#